data_AF-A0A1Q7UZ28-F1
#
_entry.id   AF-A0A1Q7UZ28-F1
#
_cell.length_a   1.000
_cell.length_b   1.000
_cell.length_c   1.000
_cell.angle_alpha   90.00
_cell.angle_beta   90.00
_cell.angle_gamma   90.00
#
_symmetry.space_group_name_H-M   'P 1'
#
loop_
_entity.id
_entity.type
_entity.pdbx_description
1 polymer ?
#
loop_
_entity_poly.entity_id
_entity_poly.type
_entity_poly.pdbx_seq_one_letter_code
_entity_poly.pdbx_strand_id
1 'polypeptide(L)'
;MLFQRINWRQWARVMHVSKEILWISPVVDLCFFVLIAVGVGLISRISRRIPAIRVLGFLLVGLTAYDWLMLIGHFYRRAAILFALGVAVAFNRWLGKHEHGAVGVWRRSAPWLVAALAIAVAGIEGGKRISERLAISNLPTAAPGAPNVLVIVVDTLRADHLSSYGYSRPTSSNIDDLARNGVMFENAIAPSSWSLPSHASLVTGRAVHEHGMGNVQPMPWLGWRSTGLNGLPTLGEALQR
;
A
#
# COMPACT_ATOMS: atom_id res chain seq x y z
N MET A 1 16.15 8.62 -9.01
CA MET A 1 14.72 8.26 -9.25
C MET A 1 14.62 7.02 -10.15
N LEU A 2 15.14 5.88 -9.66
CA LEU A 2 15.17 4.60 -10.38
C LEU A 2 13.84 3.83 -10.25
N PHE A 3 13.02 4.17 -9.25
CA PHE A 3 11.72 3.55 -8.96
C PHE A 3 10.59 3.88 -9.95
N GLN A 4 10.68 4.99 -10.69
CA GLN A 4 9.62 5.41 -11.64
C GLN A 4 9.77 4.81 -13.06
N ARG A 5 10.86 4.07 -13.35
CA ARG A 5 10.97 3.31 -14.62
C ARG A 5 10.21 1.97 -14.57
N ILE A 6 9.55 1.67 -13.46
CA ILE A 6 8.69 0.50 -13.32
C ILE A 6 7.37 0.80 -14.03
N ASN A 7 7.26 0.24 -15.22
CA ASN A 7 6.12 0.09 -16.12
C ASN A 7 4.72 0.42 -15.52
N TRP A 8 4.35 1.71 -15.47
CA TRP A 8 3.06 2.18 -14.92
C TRP A 8 1.84 1.60 -15.66
N ARG A 9 1.97 1.30 -16.97
CA ARG A 9 0.95 0.62 -17.77
C ARG A 9 0.58 -0.78 -17.23
N GLN A 10 1.46 -1.41 -16.46
CA GLN A 10 1.22 -2.70 -15.82
C GLN A 10 0.81 -2.55 -14.34
N TRP A 11 1.17 -1.46 -13.66
CA TRP A 11 0.84 -1.23 -12.24
C TRP A 11 -0.66 -1.15 -11.96
N ALA A 12 -1.42 -0.45 -12.81
CA ALA A 12 -2.88 -0.35 -12.68
C ALA A 12 -3.61 -1.70 -12.82
N ARG A 13 -2.90 -2.75 -13.23
CA ARG A 13 -3.43 -4.11 -13.37
C ARG A 13 -2.97 -5.07 -12.25
N VAL A 14 -1.98 -4.70 -11.46
CA VAL A 14 -1.25 -5.62 -10.55
C VAL A 14 -1.58 -5.39 -9.07
N MET A 15 -2.08 -4.23 -8.68
CA MET A 15 -2.24 -3.88 -7.27
C MET A 15 -3.70 -3.96 -6.84
N HIS A 16 -4.03 -4.93 -5.99
CA HIS A 16 -5.21 -4.81 -5.13
C HIS A 16 -4.92 -3.67 -4.16
N VAL A 17 -5.65 -2.57 -4.31
CA VAL A 17 -5.51 -1.42 -3.42
C VAL A 17 -6.58 -1.54 -2.35
N SER A 18 -6.15 -1.70 -1.10
CA SER A 18 -7.06 -1.80 0.04
C SER A 18 -7.84 -0.49 0.21
N LYS A 19 -9.04 -0.56 0.80
CA LYS A 19 -9.90 0.63 1.01
C LYS A 19 -9.20 1.71 1.85
N GLU A 20 -8.26 1.28 2.67
CA GLU A 20 -7.41 2.05 3.56
C GLU A 20 -6.54 3.06 2.82
N ILE A 21 -6.23 2.81 1.54
CA ILE A 21 -5.49 3.78 0.73
C ILE A 21 -6.17 5.15 0.72
N LEU A 22 -7.51 5.17 0.83
CA LEU A 22 -8.33 6.39 0.78
C LEU A 22 -8.00 7.35 1.92
N TRP A 23 -7.50 6.85 3.05
CA TRP A 23 -7.05 7.67 4.15
C TRP A 23 -5.53 7.64 4.35
N ILE A 24 -4.86 6.53 4.05
CA ILE A 24 -3.39 6.40 4.16
C ILE A 24 -2.70 7.37 3.19
N SER A 25 -3.11 7.40 1.91
CA SER A 25 -2.45 8.27 0.93
C SER A 25 -2.52 9.75 1.33
N PRO A 26 -3.70 10.32 1.66
CA PRO A 26 -3.75 11.71 2.13
C PRO A 26 -2.91 11.99 3.39
N VAL A 27 -2.83 11.05 4.33
CA VAL A 27 -2.01 11.23 5.55
C VAL A 27 -0.53 11.23 5.22
N VAL A 28 -0.08 10.28 4.40
CA VAL A 28 1.32 10.19 3.96
C VAL A 28 1.70 11.43 3.15
N ASP A 29 0.85 11.86 2.23
CA ASP A 29 1.03 13.07 1.44
C ASP A 29 1.11 14.30 2.35
N LEU A 30 0.20 14.42 3.32
CA LEU A 30 0.24 15.50 4.31
C LEU A 30 1.56 15.53 5.08
N CYS A 31 2.04 14.38 5.58
CA CYS A 31 3.33 14.30 6.27
C CYS A 31 4.49 14.74 5.35
N PHE A 32 4.52 14.23 4.13
CA PHE A 32 5.57 14.56 3.16
C PHE A 32 5.57 16.05 2.79
N PHE A 33 4.41 16.63 2.48
CA PHE A 33 4.31 18.04 2.09
C PHE A 33 4.49 19.00 3.27
N VAL A 34 4.15 18.60 4.51
CA VAL A 34 4.47 19.37 5.71
C VAL A 34 5.98 19.46 5.90
N LEU A 35 6.73 18.37 5.70
CA LEU A 35 8.20 18.40 5.77
C LEU A 35 8.80 19.38 4.76
N ILE A 36 8.30 19.37 3.52
CA ILE A 36 8.70 20.33 2.48
C ILE A 36 8.35 21.76 2.89
N ALA A 37 7.13 21.99 3.40
CA ALA A 37 6.67 23.32 3.82
C ALA A 37 7.49 23.88 4.99
N VAL A 38 7.85 23.04 5.96
CA VAL A 38 8.74 23.42 7.07
C VAL A 38 10.11 23.80 6.53
N GLY A 39 10.70 23.00 5.63
CA GLY A 39 11.98 23.32 4.99
C GLY A 39 11.98 24.67 4.27
N VAL A 40 10.97 24.92 3.43
CA VAL A 40 10.81 26.21 2.72
C VAL A 40 10.58 27.36 3.71
N GLY A 41 9.81 27.13 4.78
CA GLY A 41 9.56 28.11 5.84
C GLY A 41 10.82 28.51 6.60
N LEU A 42 11.68 27.54 6.94
CA LEU A 42 12.97 27.80 7.59
C LEU A 42 13.90 28.60 6.67
N ILE A 43 13.98 28.25 5.39
CA ILE A 43 14.79 28.98 4.39
C ILE A 43 14.28 30.42 4.22
N SER A 44 12.97 30.61 4.20
CA SER A 44 12.34 31.94 4.09
C SER A 44 12.57 32.81 5.34
N ARG A 45 12.74 32.21 6.52
CA ARG A 45 13.15 32.94 7.73
C ARG A 45 14.59 33.45 7.65
N ILE A 46 15.49 32.69 7.01
CA ILE A 46 16.89 33.08 6.82
C ILE A 46 17.01 34.15 5.73
N SER A 47 16.22 34.04 4.65
CA SER A 47 16.20 35.01 3.56
C SER A 47 14.80 35.62 3.40
N ARG A 48 14.61 36.81 3.99
CA ARG A 48 13.37 37.61 3.88
C ARG A 48 12.99 37.97 2.44
N ARG A 49 13.87 37.75 1.46
CA ARG A 49 13.60 37.98 0.04
C ARG A 49 12.81 36.85 -0.62
N ILE A 50 12.67 35.70 0.03
CA ILE A 50 12.02 34.53 -0.56
C ILE A 50 10.57 34.44 -0.07
N PRO A 51 9.57 34.74 -0.93
CA PRO A 51 8.16 34.59 -0.57
C PRO A 51 7.79 33.09 -0.48
N ALA A 52 7.74 32.55 0.74
CA ALA A 52 7.56 31.11 0.99
C ALA A 52 6.35 30.52 0.25
N ILE A 53 5.22 31.23 0.25
CA ILE A 53 3.97 30.74 -0.35
C ILE A 53 4.04 30.62 -1.88
N ARG A 54 4.78 31.50 -2.53
CA ARG A 54 4.99 31.48 -3.99
C ARG A 54 5.97 30.38 -4.39
N VAL A 55 7.01 30.17 -3.58
CA VAL A 55 7.94 29.05 -3.79
C VAL A 55 7.22 27.72 -3.59
N LEU A 56 6.43 27.59 -2.52
CA LEU A 56 5.65 26.38 -2.26
C LEU A 56 4.64 26.12 -3.38
N GLY A 57 3.87 27.14 -3.79
CA GLY A 57 2.90 27.02 -4.87
C GLY A 57 3.54 26.62 -6.20
N PHE A 58 4.71 27.18 -6.53
CA PHE A 58 5.47 26.80 -7.73
C PHE A 58 5.94 25.34 -7.67
N LEU A 59 6.56 24.92 -6.56
CA LEU A 59 7.09 23.56 -6.42
C LEU A 59 5.98 22.51 -6.45
N LEU A 60 4.90 22.72 -5.68
CA LEU A 60 3.80 21.77 -5.59
C LEU A 60 3.06 21.63 -6.92
N VAL A 61 2.68 22.74 -7.56
CA VAL A 61 1.98 22.69 -8.85
C VAL A 61 2.87 22.11 -9.95
N GLY A 62 4.16 22.45 -9.96
CA GLY A 62 5.12 21.88 -10.90
C GLY A 62 5.25 20.37 -10.74
N LEU A 63 5.36 19.88 -9.50
CA LEU A 63 5.44 18.45 -9.21
C LEU A 63 4.14 17.73 -9.61
N THR A 64 2.98 18.24 -9.20
CA THR A 64 1.68 17.65 -9.54
C THR A 64 1.45 17.61 -11.05
N ALA A 65 1.76 18.69 -11.76
CA ALA A 65 1.63 18.74 -13.23
C ALA A 65 2.59 17.75 -13.90
N TYR A 66 3.83 17.66 -13.44
CA TYR A 66 4.81 16.70 -13.97
C TYR A 66 4.36 15.26 -13.75
N ASP A 67 3.91 14.92 -12.54
CA ASP A 67 3.41 13.59 -12.20
C ASP A 67 2.23 13.21 -13.09
N TRP A 68 1.24 14.10 -13.24
CA TRP A 68 0.10 13.88 -14.15
C TRP A 68 0.53 13.64 -15.60
N LEU A 69 1.49 14.42 -16.13
CA LEU A 69 1.97 14.24 -17.49
C LEU A 69 2.74 12.93 -17.68
N MET A 70 3.50 12.50 -16.67
CA MET A 70 4.18 11.21 -16.67
C MET A 70 3.18 10.05 -16.61
N LEU A 71 2.10 10.18 -15.85
CA LEU A 71 1.05 9.16 -15.74
C LEU A 71 0.35 8.88 -17.07
N ILE A 72 0.14 9.92 -17.88
CA ILE A 72 -0.50 9.80 -19.20
C ILE A 72 0.41 9.04 -20.20
N GLY A 73 1.73 9.01 -19.98
CA GLY A 73 2.66 8.14 -20.72
C GLY A 73 2.90 8.50 -22.19
N HIS A 74 2.33 9.61 -22.68
CA HIS A 74 2.43 10.06 -24.08
C HIS A 74 3.48 11.15 -24.32
N PHE A 75 4.17 11.64 -23.28
CA PHE A 75 5.11 12.76 -23.40
C PHE A 75 6.57 12.35 -23.24
N TYR A 76 7.43 12.90 -24.10
CA TYR A 76 8.87 12.89 -23.87
C TYR A 76 9.18 13.59 -22.55
N ARG A 77 10.06 12.98 -21.73
CA ARG A 77 10.38 13.48 -20.38
C ARG A 77 10.76 14.96 -20.35
N ARG A 78 11.56 15.41 -21.31
CA ARG A 78 12.00 16.81 -21.43
C ARG A 78 10.82 17.76 -21.70
N ALA A 79 9.89 17.36 -22.58
CA ALA A 79 8.71 18.15 -22.90
C ALA A 79 7.77 18.27 -21.68
N ALA A 80 7.59 17.19 -20.92
CA ALA A 80 6.79 17.21 -19.70
C ALA A 80 7.38 18.12 -18.62
N ILE A 81 8.72 18.15 -18.46
CA ILE A 81 9.38 19.09 -17.54
C ILE A 81 9.10 20.54 -17.96
N LEU A 82 9.31 20.86 -19.24
CA LEU A 82 9.08 22.21 -19.76
C LEU A 82 7.61 22.64 -19.58
N PHE A 83 6.67 21.74 -19.86
CA PHE A 83 5.25 22.01 -19.70
C PHE A 83 4.87 22.18 -18.22
N ALA A 84 5.34 21.30 -17.34
CA ALA A 84 5.08 21.39 -15.90
C ALA A 84 5.64 22.69 -15.30
N LEU A 85 6.84 23.11 -15.72
CA LEU A 85 7.40 24.41 -15.35
C LEU A 85 6.54 25.57 -15.87
N GLY A 86 6.06 25.48 -17.12
CA GLY A 86 5.14 26.47 -17.69
C GLY A 86 3.85 26.62 -16.88
N VAL A 87 3.22 25.49 -16.52
CA VAL A 87 2.02 25.45 -15.66
C VAL A 87 2.31 26.04 -14.29
N ALA A 88 3.45 25.68 -13.67
CA ALA A 88 3.86 26.21 -12.38
C ALA A 88 4.10 27.74 -12.42
N VAL A 89 4.75 28.27 -13.46
CA VAL A 89 4.94 29.72 -13.65
C VAL A 89 3.58 30.42 -13.84
N ALA A 90 2.71 29.88 -14.70
CA ALA A 90 1.40 30.46 -14.97
C ALA A 90 0.54 30.52 -13.70
N PHE A 91 0.50 29.42 -12.94
CA PHE A 91 -0.20 29.36 -11.66
C PHE A 91 0.40 30.34 -10.64
N ASN A 92 1.73 30.39 -10.52
CA ASN A 92 2.38 31.28 -9.56
C ASN A 92 2.14 32.77 -9.88
N ARG A 93 2.05 33.14 -11.16
CA ARG A 93 1.64 34.50 -11.58
C ARG A 93 0.21 34.82 -11.16
N TRP A 94 -0.70 33.86 -11.30
CA TRP A 94 -2.08 34.01 -10.84
C TRP A 94 -2.16 34.11 -9.31
N LEU A 95 -1.42 33.25 -8.60
CA LEU A 95 -1.36 33.22 -7.14
C LEU A 95 -0.83 34.55 -6.58
N GLY A 96 0.19 35.15 -7.20
CA GLY A 96 0.71 36.45 -6.78
C GLY A 96 -0.30 37.60 -6.89
N LYS A 97 -1.30 37.50 -7.78
CA LYS A 97 -2.39 38.49 -7.93
C LYS A 97 -3.57 38.23 -6.98
N HIS A 98 -3.75 36.99 -6.54
CA HIS A 98 -4.90 36.56 -5.74
C HIS A 98 -4.50 35.97 -4.38
N GLU A 99 -3.32 36.32 -3.86
CA GLU A 99 -2.70 35.65 -2.71
C GLU A 99 -3.61 35.66 -1.48
N HIS A 100 -4.15 36.83 -1.10
CA HIS A 100 -5.06 36.96 0.04
C HIS A 100 -6.35 36.16 -0.13
N GLY A 101 -6.93 36.15 -1.34
CA GLY A 101 -8.14 35.39 -1.66
C GLY A 101 -7.89 33.88 -1.62
N ALA A 102 -6.81 33.41 -2.22
CA ALA A 102 -6.41 32.01 -2.26
C ALA A 102 -6.15 31.47 -0.85
N VAL A 103 -5.39 32.20 -0.02
CA VAL A 103 -5.15 31.83 1.38
C VAL A 103 -6.45 31.79 2.18
N GLY A 104 -7.36 32.74 1.95
CA GLY A 104 -8.68 32.76 2.59
C GLY A 104 -9.50 31.52 2.24
N VAL A 105 -9.52 31.12 0.96
CA VAL A 105 -10.18 29.88 0.52
C VAL A 105 -9.54 28.66 1.16
N TRP A 106 -8.21 28.55 1.15
CA TRP A 106 -7.50 27.41 1.74
C TRP A 106 -7.73 27.28 3.24
N ARG A 107 -7.73 28.39 3.98
CA ARG A 107 -8.05 28.39 5.42
C ARG A 107 -9.49 27.95 5.69
N ARG A 108 -10.43 28.32 4.84
CA ARG A 108 -11.84 27.92 4.97
C ARG A 108 -12.07 26.46 4.58
N SER A 109 -11.37 25.95 3.57
CA SER A 109 -11.54 24.56 3.09
C SER A 109 -10.75 23.53 3.92
N ALA A 110 -9.61 23.91 4.51
CA ALA A 110 -8.77 23.03 5.32
C ALA A 110 -9.53 22.24 6.41
N PRO A 111 -10.37 22.85 7.28
CA PRO A 111 -11.08 22.09 8.31
C PRO A 111 -12.06 21.07 7.71
N TRP A 112 -12.69 21.37 6.56
CA TRP A 112 -13.57 20.44 5.87
C TRP A 112 -12.82 19.26 5.27
N LEU A 113 -11.63 19.49 4.71
CA LEU A 113 -10.76 18.41 4.22
C LEU A 113 -10.29 17.50 5.35
N VAL A 114 -9.92 18.09 6.51
CA VAL A 114 -9.56 17.32 7.71
C VAL A 114 -10.76 16.53 8.24
N ALA A 115 -11.94 17.14 8.29
CA ALA A 115 -13.17 16.45 8.70
C ALA A 115 -13.52 15.30 7.74
N ALA A 116 -13.44 15.52 6.42
CA ALA A 116 -13.67 14.48 5.42
C ALA A 116 -12.68 13.32 5.57
N LEU A 117 -11.40 13.61 5.79
CA LEU A 117 -10.38 12.59 6.06
C LEU A 117 -10.67 11.83 7.36
N ALA A 118 -11.03 12.52 8.44
CA ALA A 118 -11.39 11.89 9.71
C ALA A 118 -12.62 10.98 9.59
N ILE A 119 -13.64 11.41 8.83
CA ILE A 119 -14.82 10.60 8.52
C ILE A 119 -14.42 9.37 7.70
N ALA A 120 -13.54 9.51 6.71
CA ALA A 120 -13.05 8.38 5.93
C ALA A 120 -12.30 7.37 6.80
N VAL A 121 -11.39 7.82 7.68
CA VAL A 121 -10.68 6.97 8.65
C VAL A 121 -11.68 6.25 9.56
N ALA A 122 -12.58 6.99 10.19
CA ALA A 122 -13.55 6.44 11.14
C ALA A 122 -14.51 5.45 10.46
N GLY A 123 -14.98 5.76 9.26
CA GLY A 123 -15.87 4.89 8.49
C GLY A 123 -15.18 3.61 8.03
N ILE A 124 -13.94 3.70 7.55
CA ILE A 124 -13.18 2.54 7.07
C ILE A 124 -12.76 1.65 8.25
N GLU A 125 -12.11 2.19 9.27
CA GLU A 125 -11.63 1.41 10.41
C GLU A 125 -12.77 0.95 11.33
N GLY A 126 -13.78 1.80 11.54
CA GLY A 126 -14.97 1.44 12.28
C GLY A 126 -15.78 0.35 11.57
N GLY A 127 -15.98 0.49 10.27
CA GLY A 127 -16.66 -0.51 9.44
C GLY A 127 -15.98 -1.87 9.51
N LYS A 128 -14.66 -1.92 9.35
CA LYS A 128 -13.90 -3.17 9.48
C LYS A 128 -14.04 -3.81 10.85
N ARG A 129 -13.86 -3.03 11.93
CA ARG A 129 -13.97 -3.54 13.31
C ARG A 129 -15.36 -4.11 13.58
N ILE A 130 -16.41 -3.47 13.06
CA ILE A 130 -17.78 -3.97 13.18
C ILE A 130 -17.94 -5.26 12.37
N SER A 131 -17.53 -5.27 11.11
CA SER A 131 -17.60 -6.46 10.25
C SER A 131 -16.83 -7.65 10.82
N GLU A 132 -15.64 -7.41 11.37
CA GLU A 132 -14.82 -8.42 12.03
C GLU A 132 -15.49 -8.96 13.30
N ARG A 133 -16.00 -8.08 14.18
CA ARG A 133 -16.73 -8.50 15.38
C ARG A 133 -17.95 -9.34 15.05
N LEU A 134 -18.72 -8.92 14.03
CA LEU A 134 -19.89 -9.67 13.57
C LEU A 134 -19.49 -11.01 12.95
N ALA A 135 -18.40 -11.07 12.19
CA ALA A 135 -17.91 -12.31 11.62
C ALA A 135 -17.47 -13.28 12.72
N ILE A 136 -16.70 -12.82 13.71
CA ILE A 136 -16.22 -13.62 14.84
C ILE A 136 -17.39 -14.12 15.70
N SER A 137 -18.40 -13.27 15.98
CA SER A 137 -19.56 -13.69 16.78
C SER A 137 -20.42 -14.75 16.09
N ASN A 138 -20.35 -14.83 14.76
CA ASN A 138 -21.08 -15.80 13.95
C ASN A 138 -20.28 -17.08 13.67
N LEU A 139 -19.04 -17.21 14.18
CA LEU A 139 -18.27 -18.43 14.01
C LEU A 139 -18.88 -19.58 14.82
N PRO A 140 -18.85 -20.82 14.31
CA PRO A 140 -19.28 -21.98 15.07
C PRO A 140 -18.40 -22.18 16.29
N THR A 141 -18.99 -22.65 17.39
CA THR A 141 -18.22 -23.05 18.57
C THR A 141 -17.35 -24.26 18.21
N ALA A 142 -16.06 -24.19 18.53
CA ALA A 142 -15.15 -25.32 18.34
C ALA A 142 -15.62 -26.55 19.12
N ALA A 143 -15.44 -27.74 18.54
CA ALA A 143 -15.76 -28.99 19.21
C ALA A 143 -14.98 -29.12 20.54
N PRO A 144 -15.57 -29.70 21.60
CA PRO A 144 -14.88 -29.90 22.86
C PRO A 144 -13.56 -30.65 22.67
N GLY A 145 -12.46 -30.07 23.13
CA GLY A 145 -11.11 -30.65 23.01
C GLY A 145 -10.40 -30.42 21.66
N ALA A 146 -11.01 -29.70 20.72
CA ALA A 146 -10.33 -29.33 19.48
C ALA A 146 -9.13 -28.40 19.75
N PRO A 147 -7.95 -28.65 19.16
CA PRO A 147 -6.79 -27.79 19.33
C PRO A 147 -6.93 -26.48 18.54
N ASN A 148 -6.30 -25.41 19.02
CA ASN A 148 -6.11 -24.21 18.23
C ASN A 148 -5.03 -24.45 17.17
N VAL A 149 -5.29 -24.05 15.92
CA VAL A 149 -4.32 -24.12 14.83
C VAL A 149 -3.87 -22.71 14.47
N LEU A 150 -2.59 -22.42 14.63
CA LEU A 150 -1.97 -21.16 14.23
C LEU A 150 -1.03 -21.39 13.05
N VAL A 151 -1.30 -20.77 11.92
CA VAL A 151 -0.46 -20.83 10.72
C VAL A 151 0.30 -19.51 10.58
N ILE A 152 1.62 -19.56 10.73
CA ILE A 152 2.50 -18.40 10.58
C ILE A 152 3.16 -18.48 9.21
N VAL A 153 2.97 -17.45 8.39
CA VAL A 153 3.60 -17.32 7.08
C VAL A 153 4.44 -16.05 7.04
N VAL A 154 5.69 -16.17 6.59
CA VAL A 154 6.62 -15.05 6.46
C VAL A 154 6.98 -14.89 4.99
N ASP A 155 6.64 -13.74 4.41
CA ASP A 155 6.89 -13.48 3.00
C ASP A 155 8.40 -13.39 2.73
N THR A 156 8.85 -14.07 1.69
CA THR A 156 10.26 -14.10 1.24
C THR A 156 11.29 -14.68 2.25
N LEU A 157 10.84 -15.38 3.31
CA LEU A 157 11.75 -16.00 4.27
C LEU A 157 12.57 -17.12 3.61
N ARG A 158 13.89 -17.08 3.79
CA ARG A 158 14.80 -18.11 3.29
C ARG A 158 15.30 -18.98 4.43
N ALA A 159 15.33 -20.29 4.20
CA ALA A 159 15.86 -21.26 5.16
C ALA A 159 17.33 -20.97 5.50
N ASP A 160 18.18 -20.65 4.51
CA ASP A 160 19.61 -20.39 4.71
C ASP A 160 19.93 -19.10 5.48
N HIS A 161 18.92 -18.33 5.88
CA HIS A 161 19.04 -17.14 6.73
C HIS A 161 18.44 -17.33 8.14
N LEU A 162 18.09 -18.57 8.49
CA LEU A 162 17.63 -18.96 9.82
C LEU A 162 18.75 -19.70 10.57
N SER A 163 19.01 -19.32 11.83
CA SER A 163 20.05 -19.95 12.63
C SER A 163 19.75 -21.43 12.90
N SER A 164 18.48 -21.81 13.01
CA SER A 164 18.04 -23.21 13.09
C SER A 164 18.41 -24.06 11.86
N TYR A 165 18.65 -23.45 10.71
CA TYR A 165 19.10 -24.11 9.48
C TYR A 165 20.60 -23.89 9.20
N GLY A 166 21.37 -23.42 10.19
CA GLY A 166 22.82 -23.28 10.09
C GLY A 166 23.32 -21.88 9.70
N TYR A 167 22.47 -20.86 9.68
CA TYR A 167 22.93 -19.49 9.46
C TYR A 167 23.77 -18.99 10.65
N SER A 168 24.92 -18.38 10.35
CA SER A 168 25.92 -17.99 11.37
C SER A 168 25.45 -16.88 12.33
N ARG A 169 24.44 -16.10 11.95
CA ARG A 169 23.95 -14.98 12.77
C ARG A 169 22.66 -15.39 13.48
N PRO A 170 22.47 -15.01 14.76
CA PRO A 170 21.24 -15.28 15.50
C PRO A 170 20.13 -14.30 15.06
N THR A 171 19.52 -14.57 13.90
CA THR A 171 18.48 -13.72 13.31
C THR A 171 17.06 -14.14 13.70
N SER A 172 16.88 -15.34 14.27
CA SER A 172 15.58 -15.99 14.36
C SER A 172 15.29 -16.67 15.71
N SER A 173 15.65 -16.05 16.83
CA SER A 173 15.60 -16.67 18.18
C SER A 173 14.27 -17.37 18.49
N ASN A 174 13.13 -16.73 18.22
CA ASN A 174 11.81 -17.32 18.48
C ASN A 174 11.49 -18.52 17.56
N ILE A 175 11.98 -18.50 16.32
CA ILE A 175 11.83 -19.62 15.37
C ILE A 175 12.75 -20.77 15.80
N ASP A 176 13.94 -20.45 16.30
CA ASP A 176 14.88 -21.44 16.82
C ASP A 176 14.30 -22.13 18.06
N ASP A 177 13.66 -21.38 18.96
CA ASP A 177 12.92 -21.94 20.11
C ASP A 177 11.78 -22.86 19.66
N LEU A 178 11.03 -22.45 18.64
CA LEU A 178 9.96 -23.28 18.08
C LEU A 178 10.51 -24.56 17.44
N ALA A 179 11.62 -24.47 16.71
CA ALA A 179 12.28 -25.62 16.11
C ALA A 179 12.81 -26.60 17.17
N ARG A 180 13.36 -26.09 18.28
CA ARG A 180 13.85 -26.91 19.41
C ARG A 180 12.74 -27.64 20.15
N ASN A 181 11.58 -27.00 20.31
CA ASN A 181 10.44 -27.56 21.06
C ASN A 181 9.44 -28.29 20.15
N GLY A 182 9.74 -28.41 18.86
CA GLY A 182 8.81 -28.91 17.86
C GLY A 182 9.49 -29.82 16.83
N VAL A 183 8.94 -29.82 15.62
CA VAL A 183 9.46 -30.58 14.49
C VAL A 183 9.92 -29.59 13.42
N MET A 184 11.17 -29.73 12.99
CA MET A 184 11.75 -28.96 11.90
C MET A 184 11.93 -29.86 10.68
N PHE A 185 11.46 -29.40 9.52
CA PHE A 185 11.62 -30.11 8.26
C PHE A 185 12.84 -29.60 7.50
N GLU A 186 13.81 -30.47 7.23
CA GLU A 186 14.97 -30.12 6.38
C GLU A 186 14.55 -29.87 4.92
N ASN A 187 13.47 -30.50 4.47
CA ASN A 187 12.93 -30.41 3.12
C ASN A 187 11.46 -29.96 3.15
N ALA A 188 11.23 -28.65 3.07
CA ALA A 188 9.91 -28.04 2.96
C ALA A 188 9.81 -27.24 1.65
N ILE A 189 9.34 -27.89 0.58
CA ILE A 189 9.32 -27.33 -0.78
C ILE A 189 8.01 -26.57 -1.02
N ALA A 190 8.12 -25.29 -1.40
CA ALA A 190 6.97 -24.48 -1.77
C ALA A 190 6.34 -24.97 -3.10
N PRO A 191 5.00 -25.01 -3.22
CA PRO A 191 4.33 -25.41 -4.46
C PRO A 191 4.59 -24.49 -5.65
N SER A 192 5.05 -23.25 -5.40
CA SER A 192 5.37 -22.27 -6.43
C SER A 192 6.46 -21.30 -5.97
N SER A 193 7.11 -20.62 -6.92
CA SER A 193 8.19 -19.65 -6.69
C SER A 193 7.71 -18.25 -6.31
N TRP A 194 6.40 -18.00 -6.28
CA TRP A 194 5.82 -16.69 -5.98
C TRP A 194 4.54 -16.79 -5.16
N SER A 195 4.22 -15.71 -4.44
CA SER A 195 3.35 -15.75 -3.26
C SER A 195 1.93 -16.22 -3.58
N LEU A 196 1.28 -15.72 -4.62
CA LEU A 196 -0.14 -15.99 -4.90
C LEU A 196 -0.44 -17.50 -5.08
N PRO A 197 0.15 -18.22 -6.04
CA PRO A 197 -0.10 -19.66 -6.17
C PRO A 197 0.38 -20.47 -4.98
N SER A 198 1.50 -20.10 -4.34
CA SER A 198 1.98 -20.81 -3.15
C SER A 198 0.97 -20.72 -2.00
N HIS A 199 0.38 -19.55 -1.76
CA HIS A 199 -0.65 -19.38 -0.72
C HIS A 199 -1.96 -20.05 -1.10
N ALA A 200 -2.35 -20.01 -2.38
CA ALA A 200 -3.53 -20.73 -2.87
C ALA A 200 -3.40 -22.25 -2.63
N SER A 201 -2.23 -22.84 -2.91
CA SER A 201 -1.95 -24.24 -2.58
C SER A 201 -1.97 -24.48 -1.06
N LEU A 202 -1.37 -23.59 -0.26
CA LEU A 202 -1.36 -23.70 1.21
C LEU A 202 -2.78 -23.77 1.79
N VAL A 203 -3.69 -22.89 1.35
CA VAL A 203 -5.04 -22.82 1.90
C VAL A 203 -6.01 -23.83 1.27
N THR A 204 -5.68 -24.49 0.16
CA THR A 204 -6.57 -25.48 -0.47
C THR A 204 -6.07 -26.92 -0.33
N GLY A 205 -4.78 -27.10 -0.04
CA GLY A 205 -4.12 -28.40 -0.13
C GLY A 205 -4.02 -28.95 -1.56
N ARG A 206 -4.11 -28.08 -2.58
CA ARG A 206 -4.15 -28.47 -4.00
C ARG A 206 -2.96 -27.96 -4.78
N ALA A 207 -2.59 -28.67 -5.84
CA ALA A 207 -1.49 -28.29 -6.72
C ALA A 207 -1.85 -27.02 -7.52
N VAL A 208 -0.82 -26.30 -7.97
CA VAL A 208 -0.95 -25.01 -8.67
C VAL A 208 -1.90 -25.06 -9.88
N HIS A 209 -1.91 -26.18 -10.59
CA HIS A 209 -2.76 -26.37 -11.77
C HIS A 209 -4.23 -26.64 -11.41
N GLU A 210 -4.53 -27.17 -10.22
CA GLU A 210 -5.90 -27.48 -9.80
C GLU A 210 -6.68 -26.23 -9.38
N HIS A 211 -6.04 -25.30 -8.66
CA HIS A 211 -6.70 -24.08 -8.17
C HIS A 211 -6.56 -22.88 -9.13
N GLY A 212 -5.91 -23.05 -10.28
CA GLY A 212 -5.89 -22.06 -11.37
C GLY A 212 -5.06 -20.80 -11.13
N MET A 213 -4.35 -20.68 -10.00
CA MET A 213 -3.60 -19.46 -9.63
C MET A 213 -2.17 -19.42 -10.20
N GLY A 214 -1.81 -20.35 -11.07
CA GLY A 214 -0.49 -20.39 -11.72
C GLY A 214 -0.29 -19.33 -12.82
N ASN A 215 -1.38 -18.88 -13.46
CA ASN A 215 -1.34 -18.01 -14.66
C ASN A 215 -2.26 -16.80 -14.52
N VAL A 216 -2.33 -16.17 -13.34
CA VAL A 216 -3.25 -15.06 -13.11
C VAL A 216 -2.85 -13.86 -13.97
N GLN A 217 -3.72 -13.52 -14.94
CA GLN A 217 -3.59 -12.31 -15.74
C GLN A 217 -3.99 -11.10 -14.86
N PRO A 218 -3.17 -10.04 -14.81
CA PRO A 218 -3.48 -8.84 -14.03
C PRO A 218 -4.70 -8.11 -14.64
N MET A 219 -5.78 -7.93 -13.88
CA MET A 219 -7.04 -7.28 -14.32
C MET A 219 -7.04 -5.76 -14.05
N PRO A 220 -7.68 -4.94 -14.91
CA PRO A 220 -7.74 -3.50 -14.73
C PRO A 220 -8.82 -3.11 -13.70
N TRP A 221 -8.41 -2.29 -12.74
CA TRP A 221 -9.23 -1.25 -12.09
C TRP A 221 -10.27 -1.58 -11.02
N LEU A 222 -10.75 -2.82 -10.80
CA LEU A 222 -11.77 -3.03 -9.76
C LEU A 222 -11.76 -4.38 -9.04
N GLY A 223 -10.66 -4.68 -8.32
CA GLY A 223 -10.63 -5.76 -7.34
C GLY A 223 -10.83 -7.16 -7.92
N TRP A 224 -10.60 -8.18 -7.10
CA TRP A 224 -10.77 -9.57 -7.47
C TRP A 224 -12.26 -9.90 -7.64
N ARG A 225 -12.83 -9.65 -8.83
CA ARG A 225 -14.10 -10.30 -9.19
C ARG A 225 -13.79 -11.70 -9.70
N SER A 226 -13.82 -12.66 -8.77
CA SER A 226 -13.98 -14.11 -9.02
C SER A 226 -13.02 -14.72 -10.06
N THR A 227 -11.80 -15.02 -9.63
CA THR A 227 -11.36 -16.41 -9.79
C THR A 227 -11.41 -16.99 -8.39
N GLY A 228 -12.52 -17.64 -8.05
CA GLY A 228 -12.50 -18.54 -6.89
C GLY A 228 -11.36 -19.54 -7.07
N LEU A 229 -10.96 -20.23 -6.01
CA LEU A 229 -9.99 -21.33 -6.08
C LEU A 229 -10.60 -22.53 -6.86
N ASN A 230 -11.22 -22.31 -8.02
CA ASN A 230 -12.05 -23.26 -8.77
C ASN A 230 -13.14 -23.94 -7.94
N GLY A 231 -13.69 -23.23 -6.94
CA GLY A 231 -14.68 -23.78 -6.01
C GLY A 231 -14.10 -24.81 -5.03
N LEU A 232 -12.77 -24.91 -4.93
CA LEU A 232 -12.11 -25.75 -3.96
C LEU A 232 -12.34 -25.20 -2.54
N PRO A 233 -12.69 -26.07 -1.57
CA PRO A 233 -12.80 -25.67 -0.19
C PRO A 233 -11.43 -25.23 0.32
N THR A 234 -11.44 -24.17 1.10
CA THR A 234 -10.26 -23.70 1.84
C THR A 234 -10.09 -24.47 3.15
N LEU A 235 -8.90 -24.41 3.74
CA LEU A 235 -8.59 -24.94 5.06
C LEU A 235 -9.55 -24.36 6.10
N GLY A 236 -9.89 -23.06 6.00
CA GLY A 236 -10.86 -22.42 6.88
C GLY A 236 -12.26 -23.03 6.75
N GLU A 237 -12.75 -23.24 5.53
CA GLU A 237 -14.05 -23.89 5.30
C GLU A 237 -14.06 -25.36 5.70
N ALA A 238 -12.93 -26.07 5.55
CA ALA A 238 -12.78 -27.45 5.97
C ALA A 238 -12.79 -27.59 7.50
N LEU A 239 -12.18 -26.63 8.23
CA LEU A 239 -12.17 -26.60 9.70
C LEU A 239 -13.50 -26.15 10.32
N GLN A 240 -14.42 -25.57 9.53
CA GLN A 240 -15.76 -25.19 9.98
C GLN A 240 -16.78 -26.36 9.93
N ARG A 241 -16.45 -27.46 9.24
CA ARG A 241 -17.29 -28.65 9.14
C ARG A 241 -17.01 -29.61 10.28
#